data_AF-A0A2H5E1Q1-F1
#
_entry.id   AF-A0A2H5E1Q1-F1
#
_cell.length_a   1.000
_cell.length_b   1.000
_cell.length_c   1.000
_cell.angle_alpha   90.00
_cell.angle_beta   90.00
_cell.angle_gamma   90.00
#
_symmetry.space_group_name_H-M   'P 1'
#
loop_
_entity.id
_entity.type
_entity.pdbx_description
1 polymer ?
#
loop_
_entity_poly.entity_id
_entity_poly.type
_entity_poly.pdbx_seq_one_letter_code
_entity_poly.pdbx_strand_id
1 'polypeptide(L)'
;MASTSQIVGALLARLRGAAPQLTVEYYAGAEDDYPLAHPRGAALLCLRGSQFGPLRDGYGQVRTLQLAITVLLNQRDAGLGDCDALDAIRQACLGFALPDCQPAWLLSETFLGYRDGVARYAIALATDTLQVTAADPEPLIVLNAVSYEEQP
;
A
#
# COMPACT_ATOMS: atom_id res chain seq x y z
N MET A 1 -1.74 14.72 -4.51
CA MET A 1 -2.44 13.58 -3.90
C MET A 1 -2.28 12.37 -4.78
N ALA A 2 -1.45 11.43 -4.37
CA ALA A 2 -1.25 10.16 -5.04
C ALA A 2 -2.56 9.37 -5.08
N SER A 3 -2.86 8.76 -6.23
CA SER A 3 -3.97 7.83 -6.35
C SER A 3 -3.66 6.53 -5.59
N THR A 4 -4.70 5.78 -5.22
CA THR A 4 -4.52 4.46 -4.59
C THR A 4 -3.69 3.51 -5.47
N SER A 5 -3.80 3.60 -6.81
CA SER A 5 -2.98 2.79 -7.71
C SER A 5 -1.50 3.18 -7.70
N GLN A 6 -1.17 4.47 -7.54
CA GLN A 6 0.21 4.92 -7.37
C GLN A 6 0.81 4.42 -6.05
N ILE A 7 0.04 4.46 -4.96
CA ILE A 7 0.44 3.93 -3.65
C ILE A 7 0.71 2.41 -3.75
N VAL A 8 -0.24 1.64 -4.26
CA VAL A 8 -0.10 0.19 -4.46
C VAL A 8 1.07 -0.14 -5.38
N GLY A 9 1.21 0.60 -6.50
CA GLY A 9 2.30 0.42 -7.45
C GLY A 9 3.68 0.65 -6.84
N ALA A 10 3.83 1.68 -5.99
CA ALA A 10 5.07 1.95 -5.28
C ALA A 10 5.44 0.82 -4.31
N LEU A 11 4.46 0.28 -3.57
CA LEU A 11 4.69 -0.86 -2.68
C LEU A 11 5.07 -2.12 -3.46
N LEU A 12 4.41 -2.40 -4.58
CA LEU A 12 4.78 -3.53 -5.46
C LEU A 12 6.22 -3.42 -5.94
N ALA A 13 6.63 -2.24 -6.43
CA ALA A 13 7.99 -2.03 -6.89
C ALA A 13 9.00 -2.25 -5.77
N ARG A 14 8.70 -1.77 -4.56
CA ARG A 14 9.53 -1.98 -3.37
C ARG A 14 9.65 -3.46 -3.00
N LEU A 15 8.53 -4.18 -2.96
CA LEU A 15 8.49 -5.60 -2.63
C LEU A 15 9.23 -6.47 -3.67
N ARG A 16 9.12 -6.14 -4.97
CA ARG A 16 9.89 -6.81 -6.05
C ARG A 16 11.39 -6.69 -5.86
N GLY A 17 11.87 -5.53 -5.41
CA GLY A 17 13.28 -5.33 -5.11
C GLY A 17 13.75 -6.07 -3.86
N ALA A 18 12.89 -6.22 -2.86
CA ALA A 18 13.23 -6.85 -1.59
C ALA A 18 13.14 -8.39 -1.62
N ALA A 19 12.21 -8.94 -2.40
CA ALA A 19 11.99 -10.38 -2.53
C ALA A 19 12.05 -10.83 -4.00
N PRO A 20 13.20 -10.65 -4.70
CA PRO A 20 13.35 -11.03 -6.11
C PRO A 20 13.17 -12.53 -6.36
N GLN A 21 13.23 -13.35 -5.30
CA GLN A 21 13.00 -14.79 -5.35
C GLN A 21 11.53 -15.21 -5.39
N LEU A 22 10.59 -14.27 -5.23
CA LEU A 22 9.15 -14.53 -5.27
C LEU A 22 8.52 -13.82 -6.47
N THR A 23 7.42 -14.37 -6.98
CA THR A 23 6.50 -13.58 -7.82
C THR A 23 5.83 -12.54 -6.94
N VAL A 24 5.92 -11.26 -7.29
CA VAL A 24 5.27 -10.18 -6.54
C VAL A 24 4.28 -9.43 -7.44
N GLU A 25 3.01 -9.46 -7.06
CA GLU A 25 1.93 -8.85 -7.84
C GLU A 25 0.76 -8.41 -6.97
N TYR A 26 -0.14 -7.63 -7.59
CA TYR A 26 -1.41 -7.29 -6.97
C TYR A 26 -2.43 -8.38 -7.28
N TYR A 27 -3.10 -8.90 -6.26
CA TYR A 27 -4.12 -9.92 -6.42
C TYR A 27 -5.23 -9.72 -5.39
N ALA A 28 -6.44 -9.47 -5.89
CA ALA A 28 -7.63 -9.24 -5.07
C ALA A 28 -8.60 -10.44 -5.03
N GLY A 29 -8.23 -11.55 -5.67
CA GLY A 29 -8.97 -12.82 -5.58
C GLY A 29 -8.71 -13.54 -4.26
N ALA A 30 -9.39 -14.66 -4.05
CA ALA A 30 -9.11 -15.55 -2.92
C ALA A 30 -7.74 -16.20 -3.11
N GLU A 31 -6.90 -16.22 -2.07
CA GLU A 31 -5.54 -16.76 -2.16
C GLU A 31 -5.49 -18.23 -2.58
N ASP A 32 -6.55 -18.99 -2.32
CA ASP A 32 -6.66 -20.40 -2.71
C ASP A 32 -6.94 -20.59 -4.20
N ASP A 33 -7.46 -19.58 -4.89
CA ASP A 33 -7.68 -19.59 -6.34
C ASP A 33 -6.45 -19.12 -7.13
N TYR A 34 -5.39 -18.68 -6.44
CA TYR A 34 -4.18 -18.17 -7.09
C TYR A 34 -3.38 -19.33 -7.73
N PRO A 35 -3.15 -19.32 -9.05
CA PRO A 35 -2.42 -20.38 -9.73
C PRO A 35 -0.91 -20.21 -9.50
N LEU A 36 -0.41 -20.74 -8.38
CA LEU A 36 1.00 -20.64 -8.02
C LEU A 36 1.89 -21.45 -8.98
N ALA A 37 2.46 -20.76 -9.98
CA ALA A 37 3.38 -21.35 -10.96
C ALA A 37 4.86 -21.25 -10.55
N HIS A 38 5.22 -20.27 -9.73
CA HIS A 38 6.62 -19.98 -9.41
C HIS A 38 7.21 -21.01 -8.44
N PRO A 39 8.42 -21.56 -8.69
CA PRO A 39 8.97 -22.67 -7.92
C PRO A 39 9.17 -22.34 -6.43
N ARG A 40 9.50 -21.10 -6.09
CA ARG A 40 9.71 -20.66 -4.70
C ARG A 40 8.44 -20.18 -3.98
N GLY A 41 7.49 -19.58 -4.70
CA GLY A 41 6.37 -18.90 -4.07
C GLY A 41 6.01 -17.56 -4.70
N ALA A 42 5.03 -16.89 -4.08
CA ALA A 42 4.53 -15.58 -4.46
C ALA A 42 4.22 -14.70 -3.22
N ALA A 43 4.30 -13.38 -3.38
CA ALA A 43 3.79 -12.40 -2.44
C ALA A 43 2.69 -11.57 -3.12
N LEU A 44 1.46 -11.74 -2.64
CA LEU A 44 0.26 -11.20 -3.24
C LEU A 44 -0.20 -9.97 -2.44
N LEU A 45 -0.04 -8.78 -3.01
CA LEU A 45 -0.50 -7.54 -2.39
C LEU A 45 -1.98 -7.32 -2.68
N CYS A 46 -2.75 -6.96 -1.66
CA CYS A 46 -4.17 -6.63 -1.78
C CYS A 46 -4.52 -5.40 -0.93
N LEU A 47 -5.35 -4.51 -1.49
CA LEU A 47 -5.97 -3.44 -0.71
C LEU A 47 -7.17 -4.00 0.06
N ARG A 48 -7.12 -3.91 1.39
CA ARG A 48 -8.20 -4.39 2.27
C ARG A 48 -9.30 -3.35 2.46
N GLY A 49 -8.96 -2.08 2.32
CA GLY A 49 -9.90 -0.98 2.45
C GLY A 49 -9.23 0.27 3.01
N SER A 50 -10.04 1.17 3.54
CA SER A 50 -9.56 2.36 4.23
C SER A 50 -10.50 2.74 5.35
N GLN A 51 -9.96 3.33 6.40
CA GLN A 51 -10.70 3.99 7.46
C GLN A 51 -10.52 5.50 7.31
N PHE A 52 -11.56 6.26 7.61
CA PHE A 52 -11.57 7.69 7.45
C PHE A 52 -11.81 8.34 8.82
N GLY A 53 -10.90 9.22 9.21
CA GLY A 53 -10.99 9.99 10.45
C GLY A 53 -12.11 11.04 10.39
N PRO A 54 -12.26 11.89 11.42
CA PRO A 54 -13.21 13.00 11.35
C PRO A 54 -12.81 14.02 10.27
N LEU A 55 -13.81 14.70 9.72
CA LEU A 55 -13.59 15.86 8.86
C LEU A 55 -12.97 16.99 9.68
N ARG A 56 -11.86 17.55 9.18
CA ARG A 56 -11.13 18.68 9.74
C ARG A 56 -11.40 19.89 8.87
N ASP A 57 -11.82 20.98 9.52
CA ASP A 57 -12.03 22.30 8.92
C ASP A 57 -13.01 22.32 7.73
N GLY A 58 -13.82 21.26 7.56
CA GLY A 58 -14.82 21.14 6.49
C GLY A 58 -14.29 20.59 5.16
N TYR A 59 -12.98 20.39 5.01
CA TYR A 59 -12.38 20.04 3.72
C TYR A 59 -11.28 18.96 3.77
N GLY A 60 -10.77 18.62 4.96
CA GLY A 60 -9.66 17.67 5.11
C GLY A 60 -10.02 16.44 5.93
N GLN A 61 -9.52 15.26 5.57
CA GLN A 61 -9.75 14.03 6.33
C GLN A 61 -8.52 13.13 6.28
N VAL A 62 -8.08 12.63 7.43
CA VAL A 62 -7.06 11.56 7.45
C VAL A 62 -7.70 10.27 6.96
N ARG A 63 -7.05 9.61 6.01
CA ARG A 63 -7.40 8.29 5.48
C ARG A 63 -6.31 7.30 5.84
N THR A 64 -6.66 6.30 6.64
CA THR A 64 -5.78 5.15 6.95
C THR A 64 -6.04 4.06 5.93
N LEU A 65 -5.09 3.80 5.03
CA LEU A 65 -5.15 2.69 4.09
C LEU A 65 -4.73 1.39 4.79
N GLN A 66 -5.48 0.32 4.55
CA GLN A 66 -5.15 -1.02 5.03
C GLN A 66 -4.78 -1.91 3.84
N LEU A 67 -3.60 -2.50 3.90
CA LEU A 67 -3.06 -3.39 2.88
C LEU A 67 -2.76 -4.74 3.53
N ALA A 68 -2.80 -5.79 2.73
CA ALA A 68 -2.36 -7.12 3.16
C ALA A 68 -1.47 -7.73 2.09
N ILE A 69 -0.45 -8.44 2.53
CA ILE A 69 0.43 -9.23 1.67
C ILE A 69 0.23 -10.69 2.07
N THR A 70 -0.34 -11.48 1.16
CA THR A 70 -0.43 -12.93 1.33
C THR A 70 0.81 -13.57 0.71
N VAL A 71 1.64 -14.19 1.53
CA VAL A 71 2.87 -14.87 1.11
C VAL A 71 2.59 -16.36 0.99
N LEU A 72 2.76 -16.87 -0.23
CA LEU A 72 2.61 -18.27 -0.60
C LEU A 72 4.01 -18.85 -0.79
N LEU A 73 4.42 -19.80 0.04
CA LEU A 73 5.76 -20.41 -0.01
C LEU A 73 5.66 -21.89 -0.34
N ASN A 74 6.35 -22.31 -1.39
CA ASN A 74 6.34 -23.70 -1.82
C ASN A 74 7.29 -24.53 -0.93
N GLN A 75 6.74 -25.47 -0.17
CA GLN A 75 7.50 -26.25 0.84
C GLN A 75 8.22 -27.46 0.25
N ARG A 76 8.36 -27.56 -1.08
CA ARG A 76 9.13 -28.66 -1.70
C ARG A 76 10.60 -28.67 -1.27
N ASP A 77 11.10 -27.57 -0.70
CA ASP A 77 12.46 -27.40 -0.15
C ASP A 77 12.40 -26.77 1.27
N ALA A 78 11.48 -27.26 2.11
CA ALA A 78 11.19 -26.71 3.45
C ALA A 78 12.45 -26.55 4.32
N GLY A 79 12.75 -25.30 4.70
CA GLY A 79 13.88 -24.91 5.54
C GLY A 79 13.72 -23.48 6.07
N LEU A 80 14.70 -22.98 6.83
CA LEU A 80 14.62 -21.63 7.43
C LEU A 80 14.51 -20.48 6.42
N GLY A 81 14.71 -20.73 5.12
CA GLY A 81 14.58 -19.73 4.05
C GLY A 81 13.18 -19.13 3.90
N ASP A 82 12.14 -19.76 4.45
CA ASP A 82 10.80 -19.16 4.53
C ASP A 82 10.79 -17.93 5.44
N CYS A 83 11.54 -17.98 6.55
CA CYS A 83 11.67 -16.87 7.47
C CYS A 83 12.38 -15.70 6.79
N ASP A 84 13.41 -15.96 5.98
CA ASP A 84 14.14 -14.91 5.25
C ASP A 84 13.23 -14.16 4.27
N ALA A 85 12.32 -14.87 3.59
CA ALA A 85 11.35 -14.25 2.69
C ALA A 85 10.35 -13.36 3.46
N LEU A 86 9.83 -13.82 4.60
CA LEU A 86 8.95 -13.03 5.46
C LEU A 86 9.69 -11.81 6.03
N ASP A 87 10.93 -11.98 6.48
CA ASP A 87 11.78 -10.88 6.97
C ASP A 87 12.02 -9.82 5.91
N ALA A 88 12.38 -10.22 4.70
CA ALA A 88 12.58 -9.31 3.58
C ALA A 88 11.32 -8.48 3.30
N ILE A 89 10.14 -9.10 3.33
CA ILE A 89 8.86 -8.41 3.14
C ILE A 89 8.57 -7.44 4.29
N ARG A 90 8.75 -7.87 5.55
CA ARG A 90 8.57 -7.02 6.73
C ARG A 90 9.46 -5.78 6.68
N GLN A 91 10.75 -5.98 6.41
CA GLN A 91 11.74 -4.90 6.30
C GLN A 91 11.46 -3.96 5.12
N ALA A 92 10.91 -4.48 4.02
CA ALA A 92 10.52 -3.67 2.88
C ALA A 92 9.33 -2.74 3.18
N CYS A 93 8.44 -3.17 4.08
CA CYS A 93 7.21 -2.47 4.43
C CYS A 93 7.40 -1.46 5.57
N LEU A 94 8.02 -1.88 6.66
CA LEU A 94 8.12 -1.07 7.88
C LEU A 94 8.90 0.22 7.62
N GLY A 95 8.27 1.36 7.89
CA GLY A 95 8.86 2.68 7.71
C GLY A 95 8.97 3.15 6.26
N PHE A 96 8.47 2.37 5.29
CA PHE A 96 8.50 2.80 3.89
C PHE A 96 7.50 3.93 3.66
N ALA A 97 8.00 5.09 3.23
CA ALA A 97 7.19 6.24 2.88
C ALA A 97 6.59 6.05 1.48
N LEU A 98 5.32 5.67 1.44
CA LEU A 98 4.55 5.60 0.20
C LEU A 98 4.23 7.02 -0.32
N PRO A 99 3.98 7.18 -1.64
CA PRO A 99 3.68 8.49 -2.20
C PRO A 99 2.53 9.20 -1.48
N ASP A 100 2.75 10.44 -1.06
CA ASP A 100 1.80 11.27 -0.28
C ASP A 100 1.25 10.60 0.99
N CYS A 101 2.00 9.67 1.59
CA CYS A 101 1.62 8.96 2.81
C CYS A 101 2.68 9.09 3.91
N GLN A 102 2.27 8.88 5.16
CA GLN A 102 3.16 8.66 6.28
C GLN A 102 3.91 7.31 6.13
N PRO A 103 5.06 7.12 6.80
CA PRO A 103 5.75 5.83 6.81
C PRO A 103 4.80 4.69 7.21
N ALA A 104 4.77 3.61 6.42
CA ALA A 104 3.90 2.48 6.69
C ALA A 104 4.31 1.72 7.97
N TRP A 105 3.34 1.14 8.67
CA TRP A 105 3.57 0.30 9.85
C TRP A 105 2.89 -1.06 9.71
N LEU A 106 3.46 -2.06 10.37
CA LEU A 106 2.92 -3.42 10.40
C LEU A 106 1.81 -3.52 11.46
N LEU A 107 0.73 -4.22 11.13
CA LEU A 107 -0.40 -4.49 12.02
C LEU A 107 -0.32 -5.90 12.60
N SER A 108 -0.02 -6.89 11.76
CA SER A 108 0.05 -8.29 12.17
C SER A 108 0.81 -9.15 11.16
N GLU A 109 1.29 -10.29 11.63
CA GLU A 109 1.67 -11.43 10.81
C GLU A 109 0.93 -12.67 11.32
N THR A 110 0.39 -13.49 10.42
CA THR A 110 -0.43 -14.65 10.79
C THR A 110 -0.19 -15.80 9.82
N PHE A 111 0.07 -16.98 10.36
CA PHE A 111 0.08 -18.21 9.58
C PHE A 111 -1.36 -18.63 9.26
N LEU A 112 -1.70 -18.65 7.99
CA LEU A 112 -3.05 -19.01 7.49
C LEU A 112 -3.22 -20.52 7.32
N GLY A 113 -2.12 -21.26 7.33
CA GLY A 113 -2.10 -22.71 7.24
C GLY A 113 -1.24 -23.22 6.10
N TYR A 114 -1.23 -24.55 6.00
CA TYR A 114 -0.53 -25.29 4.96
C TYR A 114 -1.53 -26.15 4.21
N ARG A 115 -1.59 -26.00 2.88
CA ARG A 115 -2.44 -26.79 1.99
C ARG A 115 -1.78 -26.92 0.62
N ASP A 116 -1.95 -28.07 -0.02
CA ASP A 116 -1.46 -28.34 -1.38
C ASP A 116 0.04 -28.07 -1.60
N GLY A 117 0.87 -28.35 -0.59
CA GLY A 117 2.31 -28.12 -0.69
C GLY A 117 2.75 -26.68 -0.39
N VAL A 118 1.82 -25.79 -0.06
CA VAL A 118 2.07 -24.35 0.07
C VAL A 118 1.76 -23.86 1.48
N ALA A 119 2.77 -23.28 2.13
CA ALA A 119 2.60 -22.55 3.38
C ALA A 119 2.11 -21.13 3.09
N ARG A 120 1.12 -20.65 3.86
CA ARG A 120 0.45 -19.37 3.64
C ARG A 120 0.60 -18.48 4.86
N TYR A 121 1.03 -17.25 4.64
CA TYR A 121 1.14 -16.23 5.68
C TYR A 121 0.44 -14.96 5.21
N ALA A 122 -0.19 -14.24 6.14
CA ALA A 122 -0.69 -12.89 5.91
C ALA A 122 0.14 -11.89 6.71
N ILE A 123 0.64 -10.87 6.03
CA ILE A 123 1.24 -9.68 6.66
C ILE A 123 0.29 -8.52 6.41
N ALA A 124 -0.29 -7.96 7.46
CA ALA A 124 -1.13 -6.78 7.38
C ALA A 124 -0.32 -5.52 7.72
N LEU A 125 -0.55 -4.45 6.98
CA LEU A 125 0.10 -3.16 7.18
C LEU A 125 -0.88 -2.02 6.93
N ALA A 126 -0.54 -0.84 7.44
CA ALA A 126 -1.29 0.38 7.20
C ALA A 126 -0.38 1.59 6.98
N THR A 127 -0.97 2.62 6.40
CA THR A 127 -0.35 3.93 6.21
C THR A 127 -1.42 5.01 6.20
N ASP A 128 -1.08 6.20 6.69
CA ASP A 128 -1.98 7.36 6.70
C ASP A 128 -1.67 8.30 5.54
N THR A 129 -2.71 8.82 4.90
CA THR A 129 -2.64 9.96 3.97
C THR A 129 -3.68 11.01 4.34
N LEU A 130 -3.49 12.25 3.90
CA LEU A 130 -4.47 13.32 4.07
C LEU A 130 -5.26 13.49 2.79
N GLN A 131 -6.56 13.22 2.83
CA GLN A 131 -7.49 13.60 1.76
C GLN A 131 -7.99 15.02 1.95
N VAL A 132 -8.03 15.76 0.85
CA VAL A 132 -8.53 17.14 0.80
C VAL A 132 -9.58 17.20 -0.31
N THR A 133 -10.66 17.93 -0.08
CA THR A 133 -11.67 18.19 -1.11
C THR A 133 -11.03 18.83 -2.33
N ALA A 134 -11.51 18.49 -3.53
CA ALA A 134 -11.21 19.31 -4.68
C ALA A 134 -11.75 20.72 -4.40
N ALA A 135 -10.96 21.75 -4.68
CA ALA A 135 -11.50 23.09 -4.73
C ALA A 135 -12.52 23.12 -5.88
N ASP A 136 -13.76 23.54 -5.61
CA ASP A 136 -14.62 24.00 -6.69
C ASP A 136 -13.87 25.15 -7.37
N PRO A 137 -13.83 25.20 -8.71
CA PRO A 137 -13.26 26.35 -9.39
C PRO A 137 -14.10 27.56 -9.00
N GLU A 138 -13.61 28.37 -8.04
CA GLU A 138 -14.19 29.68 -7.78
C GLU A 138 -14.19 30.44 -9.12
N PRO A 139 -15.29 31.13 -9.48
CA PRO A 139 -15.23 32.06 -10.59
C PRO A 139 -14.13 33.07 -10.26
N LEU A 140 -13.05 33.05 -11.06
CA LEU A 140 -11.95 33.99 -10.98
C LEU A 140 -12.54 35.40 -10.88
N ILE A 141 -12.44 36.03 -9.70
CA ILE A 141 -12.63 37.47 -9.58
C ILE A 141 -11.43 38.09 -10.29
N VAL A 142 -11.63 38.42 -11.56
CA VAL A 142 -10.65 39.14 -12.36
C VAL A 142 -10.48 40.51 -11.71
N LEU A 143 -9.28 40.82 -11.23
CA LEU A 143 -8.92 42.17 -10.78
C LEU A 143 -8.96 43.12 -12.00
N ASN A 144 -10.14 43.71 -12.26
CA ASN A 144 -10.37 44.57 -13.42
C ASN A 144 -10.02 46.05 -13.18
N ALA A 145 -9.51 46.41 -12.00
CA ALA A 145 -9.13 47.78 -11.72
C ALA A 145 -7.85 47.83 -10.89
N VAL A 146 -6.77 48.33 -11.50
CA VAL A 146 -5.61 48.86 -10.80
C VAL A 146 -5.84 50.36 -10.68
N SER A 147 -6.27 50.82 -9.51
CA SER A 147 -6.32 52.26 -9.21
C SER A 147 -4.91 52.71 -8.82
N TYR A 148 -4.18 53.30 -9.77
CA TYR A 148 -3.02 54.12 -9.47
C TYR A 148 -3.53 55.49 -9.01
N GLU A 149 -3.46 55.77 -7.71
CA GLU A 149 -3.41 57.16 -7.26
C GLU A 149 -1.95 57.61 -7.28
N GLU A 150 -1.51 58.17 -8.41
CA GLU A 150 -0.41 59.14 -8.39
C GLU A 150 -1.02 60.48 -8.00
N GLN A 151 -0.77 60.93 -6.77
CA GLN A 151 -1.05 62.30 -6.36
C GLN A 151 0.19 63.19 -6.59
N PRO A 152 -0.01 64.45 -7.05
CA PRO A 152 1.03 65.35 -7.55
C PRO A 152 1.97 65.95 -6.50
#